data_AF-A0AA90SAR2-F1
#
_entry.id   AF-A0AA90SAR2-F1
#
_cell.length_a   1.000
_cell.length_b   1.000
_cell.length_c   1.000
_cell.angle_alpha   90.00
_cell.angle_beta   90.00
_cell.angle_gamma   90.00
#
_symmetry.space_group_name_H-M   'P 1'
#
loop_
_entity.id
_entity.type
_entity.pdbx_description
1 polymer ?
#
loop_
_entity_poly.entity_id
_entity_poly.type
_entity_poly.pdbx_seq_one_letter_code
_entity_poly.pdbx_strand_id
1 'polypeptide(L)'
;MLDFLVIFIQTTYMSKFTLTQQQKIDLESRHKILRDVRECDRIKAILLWSEGWSITFIAQAFRKSEFTISRHIKDYIKKGKLKPENGGSESHLDDEQTQQLIEHVSEKTYAHTHQIVAYIAES
;
A
#
# COMPACT_ATOMS: atom_id res chain seq x y z
N MET A 1 17.72 -15.33 -7.62
CA MET A 1 19.09 -14.82 -7.38
C MET A 1 19.46 -13.69 -8.37
N LEU A 2 19.03 -13.79 -9.64
CA LEU A 2 19.17 -12.71 -10.64
C LEU A 2 18.26 -11.50 -10.37
N ASP A 3 17.09 -11.67 -9.74
CA ASP A 3 16.16 -10.56 -9.48
C ASP A 3 16.69 -9.51 -8.50
N PHE A 4 17.52 -9.93 -7.54
CA PHE A 4 18.11 -9.01 -6.57
C PHE A 4 19.13 -8.06 -7.22
N LEU A 5 19.87 -8.59 -8.21
CA LEU A 5 20.88 -7.84 -8.95
C LEU A 5 20.23 -6.89 -9.97
N VAL A 6 19.11 -7.28 -10.58
CA VAL A 6 18.29 -6.39 -11.43
C VAL A 6 17.66 -5.26 -10.63
N ILE A 7 17.15 -5.53 -9.42
CA ILE A 7 16.65 -4.48 -8.51
C ILE A 7 17.80 -3.53 -8.12
N PHE A 8 18.98 -4.05 -7.80
CA PHE A 8 20.15 -3.25 -7.43
C PHE A 8 20.60 -2.33 -8.57
N ILE A 9 20.70 -2.85 -9.80
CA ILE A 9 21.06 -2.08 -11.00
C ILE A 9 19.97 -1.05 -11.36
N GLN A 10 18.69 -1.36 -11.21
CA GLN A 10 17.61 -0.38 -11.42
C GLN A 10 17.61 0.73 -10.37
N THR A 11 18.11 0.47 -9.17
CA THR A 11 18.19 1.48 -8.10
C THR A 11 19.31 2.49 -8.39
N THR A 12 20.37 2.08 -9.08
CA THR A 12 21.47 2.96 -9.51
C THR A 12 21.18 3.75 -10.80
N TYR A 13 20.16 3.38 -11.58
CA TYR A 13 19.77 4.04 -12.84
C TYR A 13 18.34 4.61 -12.82
N MET A 14 17.79 4.99 -11.66
CA MET A 14 16.55 5.77 -11.67
C MET A 14 16.82 7.15 -12.25
N SER A 15 16.17 7.43 -13.39
CA SER A 15 16.15 8.72 -14.08
C SER A 15 15.98 9.86 -13.09
N LYS A 16 16.68 10.97 -13.34
CA LYS A 16 16.59 12.21 -12.56
C LYS A 16 15.11 12.62 -12.44
N PHE A 17 14.48 12.29 -11.31
CA PHE A 17 13.09 12.58 -11.03
C PHE A 17 13.01 13.95 -10.36
N THR A 18 12.37 14.90 -11.02
CA THR A 18 12.24 16.27 -10.54
C THR A 18 10.76 16.62 -10.47
N LEU A 19 10.32 17.09 -9.30
CA LEU A 19 8.99 17.69 -9.15
C LEU A 19 9.03 19.15 -9.58
N THR A 20 7.96 19.63 -10.22
CA THR A 20 7.76 21.07 -10.40
C THR A 20 7.50 21.75 -9.05
N GLN A 21 7.71 23.06 -8.99
CA GLN A 21 7.43 23.81 -7.76
C GLN A 21 5.96 23.66 -7.33
N GLN A 22 5.02 23.66 -8.29
CA GLN A 22 3.60 23.47 -8.00
C GLN A 22 3.31 22.09 -7.42
N GLN A 23 3.92 21.02 -7.97
CA GLN A 23 3.73 19.67 -7.43
C GLN A 23 4.23 19.54 -5.98
N LYS A 24 5.33 20.21 -5.64
CA LYS A 24 5.82 20.26 -4.25
C LYS A 24 4.81 20.93 -3.33
N ILE A 25 4.30 22.10 -3.73
CA ILE A 25 3.27 22.83 -2.97
C ILE A 25 2.01 21.98 -2.77
N ASP A 26 1.54 21.29 -3.82
CA ASP A 26 0.34 20.45 -3.75
C ASP A 26 0.54 19.27 -2.79
N LEU A 27 1.71 18.63 -2.85
CA LEU A 27 2.09 17.53 -1.95
C LEU A 27 2.20 18.01 -0.48
N GLU A 28 2.85 19.15 -0.24
CA GLU A 28 2.99 19.75 1.09
C GLU A 28 1.62 20.14 1.67
N SER A 29 0.75 20.74 0.87
CA SER A 29 -0.62 21.09 1.25
C SER A 29 -1.42 19.84 1.64
N ARG A 30 -1.35 18.79 0.81
CA ARG A 30 -2.00 17.50 1.09
C ARG A 30 -1.47 16.86 2.38
N HIS A 31 -0.15 16.86 2.58
CA HIS A 31 0.48 16.36 3.80
C HIS A 31 0.02 17.10 5.07
N LYS A 32 -0.19 18.42 4.98
CA LYS A 32 -0.62 19.25 6.11
C LYS A 32 -2.03 18.90 6.62
N ILE A 33 -2.91 18.45 5.74
CA ILE A 33 -4.32 18.16 6.04
C ILE A 33 -4.53 16.69 6.42
N LEU A 34 -3.77 15.78 5.80
CA LEU A 34 -3.95 14.34 5.97
C LEU A 34 -3.57 13.84 7.36
N ARG A 35 -4.30 12.81 7.81
CA ARG A 35 -4.05 12.08 9.06
C ARG A 35 -3.55 10.66 8.83
N ASP A 36 -3.77 10.09 7.64
CA ASP A 36 -3.23 8.76 7.32
C ASP A 36 -1.70 8.83 7.21
N VAL A 37 -1.04 8.29 8.23
CA VAL A 37 0.43 8.24 8.35
C VAL A 37 1.06 7.56 7.14
N ARG A 38 0.39 6.57 6.52
CA ARG A 38 0.93 5.83 5.37
C ARG A 38 0.99 6.70 4.13
N GLU A 39 -0.02 7.55 3.95
CA GLU A 39 -0.06 8.51 2.85
C GLU A 39 0.93 9.65 3.10
N CYS A 40 0.99 10.16 4.34
CA CYS A 40 1.96 11.17 4.73
C CYS A 40 3.41 10.70 4.54
N ASP A 41 3.73 9.45 4.91
CA ASP A 41 5.07 8.89 4.72
C ASP A 41 5.44 8.79 3.24
N ARG A 42 4.49 8.38 2.38
CA ARG A 42 4.75 8.34 0.94
C ARG A 42 5.02 9.74 0.39
N ILE A 43 4.22 10.73 0.77
CA ILE A 43 4.44 12.13 0.35
C ILE A 43 5.84 12.60 0.74
N LYS A 44 6.24 12.43 2.01
CA LYS A 44 7.57 12.85 2.46
C LYS A 44 8.69 12.12 1.72
N ALA A 45 8.55 10.81 1.46
CA ALA A 45 9.54 10.05 0.72
C ALA A 45 9.73 10.58 -0.72
N ILE A 46 8.65 10.99 -1.38
CA ILE A 46 8.69 11.57 -2.73
C ILE A 46 9.34 12.95 -2.71
N LEU A 47 9.00 13.80 -1.73
CA LEU A 47 9.59 15.13 -1.58
C LEU A 47 11.11 15.03 -1.37
N LEU A 48 11.55 14.23 -0.39
CA LEU A 48 12.98 14.01 -0.08
C LEU A 48 13.73 13.43 -1.29
N TRP A 49 13.13 12.48 -2.01
CA TRP A 49 13.72 11.94 -3.24
C TRP A 49 13.89 13.04 -4.30
N SER A 50 12.89 13.91 -4.48
CA SER A 50 12.97 15.05 -5.41
C SER A 50 14.00 16.12 -4.99
N GLU A 51 14.41 16.12 -3.72
CA GLU A 51 15.45 16.98 -3.15
C GLU A 51 16.85 16.35 -3.22
N GLY A 52 16.96 15.14 -3.76
CA GLY A 52 18.24 14.46 -3.96
C GLY A 52 18.69 13.59 -2.79
N TRP A 53 17.82 13.32 -1.81
CA TRP A 53 18.14 12.36 -0.76
C TRP A 53 18.19 10.94 -1.33
N SER A 54 19.21 10.17 -0.97
CA SER A 54 19.30 8.77 -1.40
C SER A 54 18.24 7.89 -0.71
N ILE A 55 17.85 6.80 -1.37
CA ILE A 55 16.90 5.81 -0.83
C ILE A 55 17.36 5.28 0.54
N THR A 56 18.67 5.08 0.75
CA THR A 56 19.24 4.59 2.02
C THR A 56 18.97 5.59 3.16
N PHE A 57 19.23 6.88 2.94
CA PHE A 57 18.94 7.94 3.92
C PHE A 57 17.43 8.06 4.22
N ILE A 58 16.58 8.01 3.19
CA ILE A 58 15.13 8.06 3.36
C ILE A 58 14.65 6.83 4.15
N ALA A 59 15.11 5.63 3.78
CA ALA A 59 14.77 4.38 4.47
C ALA A 59 15.19 4.43 5.95
N GLN A 60 16.40 4.92 6.23
CA GLN A 60 16.91 5.09 7.58
C GLN A 60 16.06 6.08 8.40
N ALA A 61 15.72 7.25 7.83
CA ALA A 61 14.92 8.26 8.52
C ALA A 61 13.51 7.75 8.86
N PHE A 62 12.94 6.90 8.00
CA PHE A 62 11.57 6.39 8.14
C PHE A 62 11.52 5.05 8.89
N ARG A 63 12.69 4.46 9.18
CA ARG A 63 12.84 3.09 9.74
C ARG A 63 12.06 2.06 8.92
N LYS A 64 12.17 2.15 7.59
CA LYS A 64 11.58 1.22 6.63
C LYS A 64 12.67 0.58 5.79
N SER A 65 12.37 -0.54 5.14
CA SER A 65 13.30 -1.15 4.19
C SER A 65 13.50 -0.25 2.97
N GLU A 66 14.70 -0.27 2.40
CA GLU A 66 15.01 0.42 1.13
C GLU A 66 14.08 -0.03 0.00
N PHE A 67 13.73 -1.33 -0.04
CA PHE A 67 12.79 -1.87 -1.01
C PHE A 67 11.42 -1.20 -0.92
N THR A 68 10.92 -0.97 0.31
CA THR A 68 9.64 -0.29 0.52
C THR A 68 9.68 1.15 0.00
N ILE A 69 10.75 1.89 0.30
CA ILE A 69 10.91 3.27 -0.19
C ILE A 69 11.02 3.31 -1.71
N SER A 70 11.86 2.44 -2.30
CA SER A 70 12.01 2.31 -3.75
C SER A 70 10.66 2.02 -4.42
N ARG A 71 9.88 1.09 -3.87
CA ARG A 71 8.53 0.78 -4.36
C ARG A 71 7.60 1.99 -4.29
N HIS A 72 7.60 2.74 -3.19
CA HIS A 72 6.74 3.93 -3.05
C HIS A 72 7.08 5.01 -4.10
N ILE A 73 8.36 5.27 -4.33
CA ILE A 73 8.83 6.21 -5.35
C ILE A 73 8.41 5.72 -6.74
N LYS A 74 8.65 4.44 -7.07
CA LYS A 74 8.26 3.85 -8.37
C LYS A 74 6.75 3.90 -8.60
N ASP A 75 5.95 3.58 -7.59
CA ASP A 75 4.48 3.62 -7.66
C ASP A 75 3.97 5.05 -7.89
N TYR A 76 4.59 6.06 -7.26
CA TYR A 76 4.27 7.46 -7.51
C TYR A 76 4.66 7.90 -8.93
N ILE A 77 5.88 7.58 -9.38
CA ILE A 77 6.34 7.94 -10.73
C ILE A 77 5.43 7.31 -11.81
N LYS A 78 5.03 6.05 -11.62
CA LYS A 78 4.23 5.33 -12.61
C LYS A 78 2.76 5.70 -12.60
N LYS A 79 2.17 5.98 -11.43
CA LYS A 79 0.71 6.07 -11.25
C LYS A 79 0.23 7.25 -10.40
N GLY A 80 1.13 8.10 -9.87
CA GLY A 80 0.79 9.13 -8.89
C GLY A 80 0.29 8.56 -7.55
N LYS A 81 0.62 7.29 -7.24
CA LYS A 81 0.06 6.58 -6.09
C LYS A 81 0.59 7.12 -4.77
N LEU A 82 -0.31 7.70 -3.98
CA LEU A 82 -0.03 8.18 -2.61
C LEU A 82 -0.76 7.36 -1.54
N LYS A 83 -1.86 6.70 -1.89
CA LYS A 83 -2.67 5.94 -0.95
C LYS A 83 -2.37 4.45 -0.99
N PRO A 84 -2.50 3.74 0.14
CA PRO A 84 -2.52 2.29 0.11
C PRO A 84 -3.83 1.86 -0.56
N GLU A 85 -3.74 0.96 -1.52
CA GLU A 85 -4.91 0.29 -2.11
C GLU A 85 -5.12 -1.00 -1.34
N ASN A 86 -5.35 -0.87 -0.04
CA ASN A 86 -5.66 -2.01 0.79
C ASN A 86 -7.16 -2.24 0.68
N GLY A 87 -7.55 -3.34 0.06
CA GLY A 87 -8.91 -3.85 0.04
C GLY A 87 -8.93 -5.30 0.49
N GLY A 88 -10.10 -5.81 0.87
CA GLY A 88 -10.32 -7.24 1.02
C GLY A 88 -10.30 -7.93 -0.35
N SER A 89 -10.20 -9.26 -0.35
CA SER A 89 -10.59 -10.04 -1.51
C SER A 89 -12.09 -9.90 -1.75
N GLU A 90 -12.52 -10.15 -2.98
CA GLU A 90 -13.94 -10.36 -3.26
C GLU A 90 -14.44 -11.59 -2.47
N SER A 91 -15.72 -11.55 -2.07
CA SER A 91 -16.37 -12.68 -1.41
C SER A 91 -16.44 -13.87 -2.37
N HIS A 92 -16.31 -15.08 -1.85
CA HIS A 92 -16.61 -16.30 -2.60
C HIS A 92 -18.09 -16.65 -2.57
N LEU A 93 -18.88 -15.98 -1.74
CA LEU A 93 -20.32 -16.18 -1.60
C LEU A 93 -21.06 -15.21 -2.50
N ASP A 94 -22.14 -15.69 -3.11
CA ASP A 94 -23.13 -14.81 -3.72
C ASP A 94 -23.99 -14.10 -2.66
N ASP A 95 -24.90 -13.24 -3.13
CA ASP A 95 -25.75 -12.42 -2.26
C ASP A 95 -26.70 -13.28 -1.40
N GLU A 96 -27.20 -14.40 -1.94
CA GLU A 96 -28.13 -15.28 -1.23
C GLU A 96 -27.41 -16.05 -0.13
N GLN A 97 -26.28 -16.67 -0.46
CA GLN A 97 -25.41 -17.36 0.50
C GLN A 97 -24.91 -16.41 1.59
N THR A 98 -24.59 -15.17 1.22
CA THR A 98 -24.18 -14.14 2.19
C THR A 98 -25.32 -13.82 3.15
N GLN A 99 -26.55 -13.67 2.66
CA GLN A 99 -27.70 -13.34 3.50
C GLN A 99 -28.05 -14.51 4.44
N GLN A 100 -28.07 -15.74 3.93
CA GLN A 100 -28.31 -16.95 4.73
C GLN A 100 -27.24 -17.10 5.82
N LEU A 101 -25.97 -16.87 5.45
CA LEU A 101 -24.87 -16.95 6.40
C LEU A 101 -25.00 -15.91 7.52
N ILE A 102 -25.36 -14.66 7.19
CA ILE A 102 -25.55 -13.58 8.16
C ILE A 102 -26.65 -13.96 9.16
N GLU A 103 -27.80 -14.46 8.69
CA GLU A 103 -28.89 -14.90 9.56
C GLU A 103 -28.42 -16.03 10.49
N HIS A 104 -27.77 -17.05 9.93
CA HIS A 104 -27.31 -18.22 10.67
C HIS A 104 -26.26 -17.88 11.74
N VAL A 105 -25.23 -17.09 11.39
CA VAL A 105 -24.16 -16.74 12.35
C VAL A 105 -24.60 -15.69 13.38
N SER A 106 -25.72 -15.00 13.14
CA SER A 106 -26.33 -14.10 14.14
C SER A 106 -26.98 -14.88 15.29
N GLU A 107 -27.44 -16.10 15.03
CA GLU A 107 -28.07 -16.97 16.03
C GLU A 107 -27.10 -18.01 16.62
N LYS A 108 -26.10 -18.44 15.83
CA LYS A 108 -25.19 -19.52 16.19
C LYS A 108 -23.73 -19.08 16.19
N THR A 109 -23.12 -19.08 17.38
CA THR A 109 -21.69 -18.86 17.54
C THR A 109 -20.91 -20.16 17.36
N TYR A 110 -19.94 -20.17 16.43
CA TYR A 110 -19.02 -21.28 16.23
C TYR A 110 -17.71 -21.07 16.98
N ALA A 111 -17.09 -22.16 17.44
CA ALA A 111 -15.76 -22.11 18.04
C ALA A 111 -14.66 -21.92 16.99
N HIS A 112 -14.88 -22.43 15.77
CA HIS A 112 -13.89 -22.46 14.70
C HIS A 112 -14.48 -22.11 13.33
N THR A 113 -13.72 -21.38 12.52
CA THR A 113 -14.13 -20.93 11.18
C THR A 113 -14.46 -22.08 10.23
N HIS A 114 -13.80 -23.23 10.33
CA HIS A 114 -14.08 -24.37 9.45
C HIS A 114 -15.52 -24.91 9.61
N GLN A 115 -16.16 -24.67 10.75
CA GLN A 115 -17.56 -25.07 10.99
C GLN A 115 -18.52 -24.18 10.21
N ILE A 116 -18.16 -22.90 10.03
CA ILE A 116 -18.88 -21.95 9.17
C ILE A 116 -18.73 -22.37 7.71
N VAL A 117 -17.52 -22.75 7.29
CA VAL A 117 -17.25 -23.25 5.94
C VAL A 117 -18.04 -24.52 5.63
N ALA A 118 -18.10 -25.47 6.59
CA ALA A 118 -18.90 -26.69 6.43
C ALA A 118 -20.39 -26.38 6.26
N TYR A 119 -20.94 -25.46 7.06
CA TYR A 119 -22.32 -25.02 6.94
C TYR A 119 -22.60 -24.44 5.54
N ILE A 120 -21.76 -23.53 5.05
CA ILE A 120 -21.88 -22.95 3.70
C ILE A 120 -21.83 -24.03 2.62
N ALA A 121 -20.96 -25.04 2.76
CA ALA A 121 -20.82 -26.11 1.76
C ALA A 121 -22.01 -27.08 1.73
N GLU A 122 -22.78 -27.16 2.81
CA GLU A 122 -23.97 -28.00 2.95
C GLU A 122 -25.28 -27.25 2.64
N SER A 123 -25.21 -25.92 2.48
CA SER A 123 -26.35 -25.03 2.17
C SER A 123 -26.47 -24.79 0.67
#